data_AF-M2XMD8-F1
#
_entry.id   AF-M2XMD8-F1
#
_cell.length_a   1.000
_cell.length_b   1.000
_cell.length_c   1.000
_cell.angle_alpha   90.00
_cell.angle_beta   90.00
_cell.angle_gamma   90.00
#
_symmetry.space_group_name_H-M   'P 1'
#
loop_
_entity.id
_entity.type
_entity.pdbx_description
1 polymer ?
#
loop_
_entity_poly.entity_id
_entity_poly.type
_entity_poly.pdbx_seq_one_letter_code
_entity_poly.pdbx_strand_id
1 'polypeptide(L)'
;MPENTFATNSFYEVLSTKYSEFLKRDEVYEIIIQFRRLPLWPGHQVMWSGVPRDWVQSWADERGMQTLSSALGPLMDGKSRVCRRRHKTTEEWSLYVAGASALFAECLPKGHVVTLVTRPPPQRLHPLGSTTYQLLELPALKRDIYGLSASRIDVVHITVRGAENYAYQFWPIDEKHHWIESFSYCLIRKHLGRKSVRLSSSKRR
;
A
#
# COMPACT_ATOMS: atom_id res chain seq x y z
N MET A 1 -18.75 19.46 24.87
CA MET A 1 -19.44 18.32 24.23
C MET A 1 -18.61 17.07 24.51
N PRO A 2 -19.10 16.10 25.30
CA PRO A 2 -18.36 14.86 25.51
C PRO A 2 -18.58 13.99 24.27
N GLU A 3 -17.63 13.99 23.34
CA GLU A 3 -17.62 13.05 22.22
C GLU A 3 -17.51 11.62 22.76
N ASN A 4 -18.63 10.91 22.69
CA ASN A 4 -18.84 9.46 22.69
C ASN A 4 -17.62 8.57 23.05
N THR A 5 -17.13 8.68 24.29
CA THR A 5 -15.98 7.91 24.81
C THR A 5 -16.20 6.40 24.70
N PHE A 6 -17.46 5.95 24.79
CA PHE A 6 -17.85 4.54 24.69
C PHE A 6 -17.67 3.95 23.29
N ALA A 7 -18.05 4.67 22.23
CA ALA A 7 -17.88 4.20 20.85
C ALA A 7 -16.40 4.14 20.45
N THR A 8 -15.60 5.12 20.89
CA THR A 8 -14.15 5.08 20.69
C THR A 8 -13.51 3.90 21.42
N ASN A 9 -13.85 3.66 22.69
CA ASN A 9 -13.31 2.52 23.45
C ASN A 9 -13.70 1.18 22.82
N SER A 10 -14.92 1.03 22.34
CA SER A 10 -15.36 -0.19 21.63
C SER A 10 -14.57 -0.44 20.34
N PHE A 11 -14.28 0.59 19.54
CA PHE A 11 -13.50 0.46 18.32
C PHE A 11 -12.05 0.02 18.58
N TYR A 12 -11.41 0.59 19.61
CA TYR A 12 -10.07 0.19 20.04
C TYR A 12 -10.01 -1.29 20.47
N GLU A 13 -10.98 -1.75 21.26
CA GLU A 13 -11.02 -3.14 21.71
C GLU A 13 -11.20 -4.09 20.52
N VAL A 14 -12.12 -3.79 19.60
CA VAL A 14 -12.34 -4.62 18.40
C VAL A 14 -11.07 -4.75 17.57
N LEU A 15 -10.38 -3.64 17.32
CA LEU A 15 -9.12 -3.66 16.55
C LEU A 15 -7.99 -4.36 17.31
N SER A 16 -7.93 -4.19 18.63
CA SER A 16 -6.93 -4.85 19.48
C SER A 16 -7.12 -6.36 19.50
N THR A 17 -8.36 -6.84 19.58
CA THR A 17 -8.68 -8.27 19.47
C THR A 17 -8.42 -8.78 18.06
N LYS A 18 -8.83 -8.02 17.02
CA LYS A 18 -8.67 -8.45 15.62
C LYS A 18 -7.21 -8.62 15.21
N TYR A 19 -6.31 -7.78 15.71
CA TYR A 19 -4.90 -7.77 15.33
C TYR A 19 -3.96 -8.22 16.45
N SER A 20 -4.46 -8.96 17.45
CA SER A 20 -3.67 -9.40 18.60
C SER A 20 -2.51 -10.33 18.25
N GLU A 21 -2.56 -11.00 17.10
CA GLU A 21 -1.47 -11.82 16.56
C GLU A 21 -0.30 -10.97 16.02
N PHE A 22 -0.54 -9.69 15.74
CA PHE A 22 0.42 -8.79 15.10
C PHE A 22 0.88 -7.66 16.01
N LEU A 23 -0.02 -7.15 16.86
CA LEU A 23 0.17 -5.96 17.68
C LEU A 23 -0.24 -6.21 19.12
N LYS A 24 0.53 -5.65 20.04
CA LYS A 24 0.10 -5.49 21.43
C LYS A 24 -0.96 -4.40 21.53
N ARG A 25 -1.81 -4.47 22.56
CA ARG A 25 -2.91 -3.52 22.76
C ARG A 25 -2.44 -2.07 22.89
N ASP A 26 -1.31 -1.83 23.54
CA ASP A 26 -0.70 -0.51 23.65
C ASP A 26 -0.19 0.02 22.30
N GLU A 27 0.31 -0.86 21.43
CA GLU A 27 0.73 -0.52 20.07
C GLU A 27 -0.45 -0.12 19.19
N VAL A 28 -1.57 -0.86 19.27
CA VAL A 28 -2.81 -0.50 18.57
C VAL A 28 -3.28 0.89 18.98
N TYR A 29 -3.30 1.15 20.29
CA TYR A 29 -3.69 2.45 20.83
C TYR A 29 -2.79 3.58 20.31
N GLU A 30 -1.47 3.39 20.40
CA GLU A 30 -0.50 4.39 19.96
C GLU A 30 -0.60 4.68 18.45
N ILE A 31 -0.74 3.65 17.61
CA ILE A 31 -0.88 3.78 16.16
C ILE A 31 -2.14 4.58 15.81
N ILE A 32 -3.28 4.26 16.43
CA ILE A 32 -4.54 4.96 16.15
C ILE A 32 -4.46 6.42 16.63
N ILE A 33 -3.85 6.69 17.80
CA ILE A 33 -3.60 8.07 18.25
C ILE A 33 -2.72 8.82 17.24
N GLN A 34 -1.71 8.15 16.68
CA GLN A 34 -0.85 8.73 15.66
C GLN A 34 -1.63 9.10 14.39
N PHE A 35 -2.51 8.22 13.90
CA PHE A 35 -3.38 8.53 12.75
C PHE A 35 -4.38 9.66 13.02
N ARG A 36 -4.78 9.87 14.27
CA ARG A 36 -5.62 11.03 14.65
C ARG A 36 -4.82 12.33 14.68
N ARG A 37 -3.55 12.28 15.09
CA ARG A 37 -2.64 13.43 15.14
C ARG A 37 -2.16 13.87 13.76
N LEU A 38 -1.94 12.92 12.87
CA LEU A 38 -1.63 13.13 11.45
C LEU A 38 -2.80 12.60 10.62
N PRO A 39 -3.85 13.41 10.40
CA PRO A 39 -5.07 12.96 9.74
C PRO A 39 -4.78 12.29 8.39
N LEU A 40 -5.52 11.21 8.14
CA LEU A 40 -5.50 10.49 6.88
C LEU A 40 -6.43 11.20 5.91
N TRP A 41 -5.86 11.99 5.00
CA TRP A 41 -6.62 12.86 4.09
C TRP A 41 -7.35 12.03 3.03
N PRO A 42 -8.67 12.09 2.92
CA PRO A 42 -9.40 11.28 1.94
C PRO A 42 -8.80 11.38 0.53
N GLY A 43 -8.59 10.24 -0.14
CA GLY A 43 -8.05 10.21 -1.51
C GLY A 43 -6.53 10.31 -1.63
N HIS A 44 -5.80 10.50 -0.53
CA HIS A 44 -4.35 10.72 -0.55
C HIS A 44 -3.56 9.51 -0.08
N GLN A 45 -4.19 8.34 0.08
CA GLN A 45 -3.53 7.17 0.64
C GLN A 45 -2.89 6.30 -0.44
N VAL A 46 -1.68 5.85 -0.14
CA VAL A 46 -0.90 4.94 -0.99
C VAL A 46 -0.61 3.66 -0.23
N MET A 47 -1.14 2.55 -0.75
CA MET A 47 -0.73 1.20 -0.39
C MET A 47 0.17 0.64 -1.49
N TRP A 48 0.94 -0.40 -1.21
CA TRP A 48 1.80 -1.00 -2.23
C TRP A 48 2.04 -2.48 -2.02
N SER A 49 2.35 -3.19 -3.10
CA SER A 49 2.75 -4.59 -3.07
C SER A 49 3.74 -4.90 -4.19
N GLY A 50 4.84 -5.56 -3.85
CA GLY A 50 5.85 -6.02 -4.81
C GLY A 50 6.71 -4.92 -5.45
N VAL A 51 6.68 -3.71 -4.90
CA VAL A 51 7.50 -2.55 -5.32
C VAL A 51 8.37 -2.09 -4.15
N PRO A 52 9.64 -1.71 -4.35
CA PRO A 52 10.51 -1.24 -3.28
C PRO A 52 9.91 -0.03 -2.54
N ARG A 53 9.94 -0.07 -1.20
CA ARG A 53 9.38 0.98 -0.34
C ARG A 53 9.86 2.37 -0.71
N ASP A 54 11.17 2.55 -0.90
CA ASP A 54 11.75 3.89 -1.11
C ASP A 54 11.28 4.52 -2.43
N TRP A 55 10.97 3.69 -3.44
CA TRP A 55 10.42 4.18 -4.71
C TRP A 55 8.97 4.64 -4.54
N VAL A 56 8.16 3.86 -3.81
CA VAL A 56 6.78 4.22 -3.49
C VAL A 56 6.73 5.48 -2.64
N GLN A 57 7.61 5.59 -1.64
CA GLN A 57 7.69 6.75 -0.77
C GLN A 57 8.04 8.02 -1.55
N SER A 58 9.10 7.99 -2.38
CA SER A 58 9.48 9.14 -3.21
C SER A 58 8.34 9.56 -4.15
N TRP A 59 7.69 8.58 -4.79
CA TRP A 59 6.57 8.84 -5.69
C TRP A 59 5.36 9.46 -4.96
N ALA A 60 5.08 9.01 -3.74
CA ALA A 60 4.01 9.55 -2.90
C ALA A 60 4.33 10.97 -2.41
N ASP A 61 5.57 11.21 -1.96
CA ASP A 61 6.03 12.51 -1.46
C ASP A 61 5.93 13.60 -2.54
N GLU A 62 6.35 13.29 -3.78
CA GLU A 62 6.22 14.17 -4.95
C GLU A 62 4.77 14.58 -5.26
N ARG A 63 3.79 13.79 -4.79
CA ARG A 63 2.36 13.97 -5.05
C ARG A 63 1.58 14.40 -3.81
N GLY A 64 2.27 14.68 -2.69
CA GLY A 64 1.62 15.02 -1.43
C GLY A 64 0.75 13.90 -0.86
N MET A 65 1.08 12.64 -1.18
CA MET A 65 0.33 11.46 -0.75
C MET A 65 0.95 10.82 0.50
N GLN A 66 0.15 10.03 1.21
CA GLN A 66 0.49 9.40 2.48
C GLN A 66 0.63 7.89 2.32
N THR A 67 1.84 7.38 2.56
CA THR A 67 2.07 5.95 2.82
C THR A 67 1.88 5.65 4.31
N LEU A 68 1.89 4.36 4.68
CA LEU A 68 2.00 3.94 6.08
C LEU A 68 3.19 4.62 6.80
N SER A 69 4.33 4.76 6.12
CA SER A 69 5.51 5.36 6.73
C SER A 69 5.29 6.84 7.06
N SER A 70 4.67 7.59 6.15
CA SER A 70 4.31 8.99 6.38
C SER A 70 3.27 9.13 7.50
N ALA A 71 2.27 8.24 7.54
CA ALA A 71 1.21 8.27 8.54
C ALA A 71 1.69 7.91 9.96
N LEU A 72 2.57 6.91 10.08
CA LEU A 72 3.17 6.52 11.36
C LEU A 72 4.24 7.51 11.85
N GLY A 73 4.89 8.23 10.93
CA GLY A 73 5.87 9.27 11.21
C GLY A 73 6.94 8.82 12.22
N PRO A 74 7.05 9.47 13.40
CA PRO A 74 8.08 9.15 14.40
C PRO A 74 8.10 7.69 14.88
N LEU A 75 6.99 6.95 14.77
CA LEU A 75 6.93 5.54 15.19
C LEU A 75 7.68 4.60 14.22
N MET A 76 7.87 5.03 12.97
CA MET A 76 8.53 4.26 11.91
C MET A 76 9.84 4.91 11.42
N ASP A 77 10.09 6.18 11.73
CA ASP A 77 11.34 6.87 11.40
C ASP A 77 12.52 6.33 12.23
N GLY A 78 13.50 5.71 11.57
CA GLY A 78 14.69 5.16 12.24
C GLY A 78 15.52 6.21 13.03
N LYS A 79 15.43 7.49 12.67
CA LYS A 79 16.13 8.58 13.36
C LYS A 79 15.42 8.99 14.65
N SER A 80 14.12 8.76 14.74
CA SER A 80 13.29 9.08 15.91
C SER A 80 13.64 8.20 17.12
N ARG A 81 13.65 8.80 18.31
CA ARG A 81 13.84 8.07 19.58
C ARG A 81 12.64 7.18 19.94
N VAL A 82 11.44 7.51 19.43
CA VAL A 82 10.21 6.75 19.66
C VAL A 82 9.96 5.69 18.58
N CYS A 83 10.93 5.47 17.69
CA CYS A 83 10.85 4.43 16.67
C CYS A 83 10.70 3.05 17.31
N ARG A 84 9.59 2.36 17.03
CA ARG A 84 9.30 1.05 17.64
C ARG A 84 10.30 -0.03 17.22
N ARG A 85 10.94 0.11 16.06
CA ARG A 85 11.97 -0.82 15.59
C ARG A 85 13.13 -0.98 16.57
N ARG A 86 13.46 0.05 17.35
CA ARG A 86 14.59 0.01 18.31
C ARG A 86 14.39 -1.00 19.44
N HIS A 87 13.15 -1.42 19.68
CA HIS A 87 12.75 -2.29 20.79
C HIS A 87 12.20 -3.63 20.30
N LYS A 88 12.51 -4.01 19.06
CA LYS A 88 11.94 -5.20 18.39
C LYS A 88 13.01 -5.99 17.66
N THR A 89 12.87 -7.31 17.64
CA THR A 89 13.61 -8.17 16.69
C THR A 89 13.13 -7.92 15.26
N THR A 90 13.80 -8.53 14.29
CA THR A 90 13.40 -8.48 12.87
C THR A 90 12.00 -9.07 12.66
N GLU A 91 11.69 -10.17 13.34
CA GLU A 91 10.42 -10.88 13.26
C GLU A 91 9.31 -10.05 13.92
N GLU A 92 9.54 -9.55 15.14
CA GLU A 92 8.61 -8.68 15.84
C GLU A 92 8.35 -7.37 15.08
N TRP A 93 9.36 -6.83 14.42
CA TRP A 93 9.21 -5.65 13.57
C TRP A 93 8.35 -5.97 12.34
N SER A 94 8.52 -7.13 11.73
CA SER A 94 7.72 -7.54 10.57
C SER A 94 6.25 -7.72 10.94
N LEU A 95 5.96 -8.34 12.10
CA LEU A 95 4.60 -8.45 12.64
C LEU A 95 4.01 -7.08 12.96
N TYR A 96 4.78 -6.22 13.63
CA TYR A 96 4.36 -4.85 13.94
C TYR A 96 4.00 -4.07 12.67
N VAL A 97 4.83 -4.12 11.63
CA VAL A 97 4.55 -3.44 10.36
C VAL A 97 3.32 -4.03 9.69
N ALA A 98 3.14 -5.35 9.70
CA ALA A 98 1.96 -5.99 9.13
C ALA A 98 0.67 -5.54 9.83
N GLY A 99 0.65 -5.55 11.16
CA GLY A 99 -0.51 -5.08 11.93
C GLY A 99 -0.75 -3.57 11.77
N ALA A 100 0.30 -2.76 11.78
CA ALA A 100 0.17 -1.32 11.59
C ALA A 100 -0.36 -0.97 10.18
N SER A 101 0.04 -1.74 9.17
CA SER A 101 -0.49 -1.61 7.81
C SER A 101 -1.97 -1.99 7.72
N ALA A 102 -2.37 -3.03 8.44
CA ALA A 102 -3.78 -3.43 8.53
C ALA A 102 -4.63 -2.36 9.24
N LEU A 103 -4.13 -1.79 10.34
CA LEU A 103 -4.77 -0.66 11.02
C LEU A 103 -4.87 0.58 10.12
N PHE A 104 -3.85 0.84 9.31
CA PHE A 104 -3.87 1.92 8.34
C PHE A 104 -5.03 1.75 7.36
N ALA A 105 -5.24 0.56 6.79
CA ALA A 105 -6.37 0.27 5.92
C ALA A 105 -7.75 0.36 6.62
N GLU A 106 -7.85 -0.08 7.88
CA GLU A 106 -9.08 0.00 8.67
C GLU A 106 -9.47 1.44 9.00
N CYS A 107 -8.49 2.29 9.30
CA CYS A 107 -8.71 3.67 9.71
C CYS A 107 -8.95 4.64 8.54
N LEU A 108 -8.88 4.17 7.29
CA LEU A 108 -9.12 5.03 6.14
C LEU A 108 -10.59 5.45 6.07
N PRO A 109 -10.86 6.72 5.72
CA PRO A 109 -12.21 7.16 5.34
C PRO A 109 -12.79 6.25 4.25
N LYS A 110 -13.94 5.61 4.53
CA LYS A 110 -14.66 4.77 3.57
C LYS A 110 -15.32 5.63 2.48
N GLY A 111 -15.59 5.04 1.32
CA GLY A 111 -16.17 5.75 0.17
C GLY A 111 -15.19 6.60 -0.64
N HIS A 112 -13.91 6.60 -0.29
CA HIS A 112 -12.87 7.33 -1.03
C HIS A 112 -11.96 6.40 -1.84
N VAL A 113 -11.28 7.00 -2.83
CA VAL A 113 -10.28 6.30 -3.65
C VAL A 113 -9.02 6.06 -2.82
N VAL A 114 -8.50 4.83 -2.89
CA VAL A 114 -7.18 4.48 -2.36
C VAL A 114 -6.28 4.11 -3.53
N THR A 115 -5.07 4.65 -3.54
CA THR A 115 -4.08 4.31 -4.57
C THR A 115 -3.27 3.10 -4.16
N LEU A 116 -3.14 2.14 -5.06
CA LEU A 116 -2.33 0.94 -4.91
C LEU A 116 -1.16 1.00 -5.90
N VAL A 117 0.07 0.93 -5.41
CA VAL A 117 1.26 0.81 -6.25
C VAL A 117 1.69 -0.65 -6.36
N THR A 118 1.72 -1.20 -7.58
CA THR A 118 2.11 -2.60 -7.81
C THR A 118 3.03 -2.76 -9.01
N ARG A 119 3.61 -3.96 -9.14
CA ARG A 119 4.25 -4.39 -10.40
C ARG A 119 3.22 -4.35 -11.55
N PRO A 120 3.64 -4.05 -12.79
CA PRO A 120 2.73 -4.06 -13.93
C PRO A 120 2.18 -5.46 -14.23
N PRO A 121 1.07 -5.56 -14.96
CA PRO A 121 0.62 -6.81 -15.57
C PRO A 121 1.75 -7.53 -16.31
N PRO A 122 1.72 -8.88 -16.38
CA PRO A 122 0.61 -9.75 -15.99
C PRO A 122 0.53 -10.06 -14.49
N GLN A 123 1.60 -9.88 -13.71
CA GLN A 123 1.67 -10.33 -12.32
C GLN A 123 1.76 -9.15 -11.33
N ARG A 124 0.61 -8.50 -11.10
CA ARG A 124 0.47 -7.32 -10.23
C ARG A 124 0.66 -7.63 -8.75
N LEU A 125 0.06 -8.72 -8.29
CA LEU A 125 0.11 -9.17 -6.90
C LEU A 125 0.87 -10.49 -6.77
N HIS A 126 1.16 -10.89 -5.53
CA HIS A 126 1.78 -12.17 -5.29
C HIS A 126 0.81 -13.31 -5.64
N PRO A 127 1.23 -14.34 -6.41
CA PRO A 127 0.33 -15.41 -6.87
C PRO A 127 -0.33 -16.20 -5.74
N LEU A 128 0.39 -16.37 -4.63
CA LEU A 128 -0.10 -17.15 -3.49
C LEU A 128 -1.00 -16.36 -2.54
N GLY A 129 -1.27 -15.07 -2.80
CA GLY A 129 -2.11 -14.29 -1.88
C GLY A 129 -1.47 -13.93 -0.55
N SER A 130 -0.17 -14.22 -0.37
CA SER A 130 0.50 -14.26 0.94
C SER A 130 1.14 -12.94 1.39
N THR A 131 0.82 -11.83 0.73
CA THR A 131 1.35 -10.51 1.14
C THR A 131 0.48 -9.89 2.22
N THR A 132 1.05 -9.03 3.07
CA THR A 132 0.29 -8.20 4.02
C THR A 132 -0.85 -7.46 3.35
N TYR A 133 -0.59 -6.89 2.15
CA TYR A 133 -1.62 -6.24 1.35
C TYR A 133 -2.80 -7.17 1.06
N GLN A 134 -2.54 -8.39 0.58
CA GLN A 134 -3.59 -9.33 0.19
C GLN A 134 -4.32 -9.94 1.39
N LEU A 135 -3.61 -10.26 2.47
CA LEU A 135 -4.18 -10.96 3.63
C LEU A 135 -4.90 -10.03 4.60
N LEU A 136 -4.40 -8.81 4.81
CA LEU A 136 -4.86 -7.94 5.90
C LEU A 136 -5.48 -6.64 5.38
N GLU A 137 -4.80 -5.97 4.45
CA GLU A 137 -5.18 -4.61 4.02
C GLU A 137 -6.36 -4.64 3.04
N LEU A 138 -6.28 -5.48 2.01
CA LEU A 138 -7.31 -5.58 0.98
C LEU A 138 -8.68 -5.97 1.55
N PRO A 139 -8.81 -6.94 2.47
CA PRO A 139 -10.10 -7.21 3.13
C PRO A 139 -10.64 -6.01 3.90
N ALA A 140 -9.78 -5.24 4.59
CA ALA A 140 -10.19 -4.05 5.32
C ALA A 140 -10.68 -2.92 4.38
N LEU A 141 -10.07 -2.77 3.21
CA LEU A 141 -10.48 -1.81 2.19
C LEU A 141 -11.81 -2.18 1.51
N LYS A 142 -12.02 -3.48 1.24
CA LYS A 142 -13.22 -3.98 0.57
C LYS A 142 -14.46 -4.06 1.46
N ARG A 143 -14.28 -3.92 2.77
CA ARG A 143 -15.37 -4.03 3.74
C ARG A 143 -16.34 -2.86 3.60
N ASP A 144 -17.61 -3.18 3.33
CA ASP A 144 -18.73 -2.26 3.54
C ASP A 144 -18.99 -2.14 5.04
N ILE A 145 -19.14 -0.91 5.51
CA ILE A 145 -19.42 -0.60 6.91
C ILE A 145 -20.67 0.28 6.94
N TYR A 146 -21.78 -0.28 7.44
CA TYR A 146 -23.02 0.46 7.72
C TYR A 146 -23.56 1.30 6.54
N GLY A 147 -23.45 0.81 5.31
CA GLY A 147 -23.96 1.51 4.12
C GLY A 147 -23.02 2.59 3.57
N LEU A 148 -21.81 2.72 4.13
CA LEU A 148 -20.72 3.45 3.49
C LEU A 148 -20.08 2.56 2.44
N SER A 149 -20.13 2.98 1.17
CA SER A 149 -19.53 2.26 0.05
C SER A 149 -18.07 1.87 0.35
N ALA A 150 -17.72 0.63 0.03
CA ALA A 150 -16.35 0.16 0.07
C ALA A 150 -15.44 1.11 -0.74
N SER A 151 -14.17 1.23 -0.33
CA SER A 151 -13.21 2.08 -1.03
C SER A 151 -13.02 1.61 -2.47
N ARG A 152 -13.02 2.56 -3.43
CA ARG A 152 -12.50 2.29 -4.78
C ARG A 152 -10.99 2.19 -4.69
N ILE A 153 -10.40 1.21 -5.36
CA ILE A 153 -8.95 1.03 -5.38
C ILE A 153 -8.49 1.28 -6.81
N ASP A 154 -7.67 2.31 -6.99
CA ASP A 154 -7.01 2.60 -8.25
C ASP A 154 -5.56 2.10 -8.16
N VAL A 155 -5.07 1.50 -9.23
CA VAL A 155 -3.71 0.96 -9.27
C VAL A 155 -2.82 1.75 -10.23
N VAL A 156 -1.58 1.97 -9.80
CA VAL A 156 -0.52 2.68 -10.55
C VAL A 156 0.72 1.79 -10.66
N HIS A 157 1.42 1.89 -11.79
CA HIS A 157 2.62 1.11 -12.09
C HIS A 157 3.85 2.00 -12.29
N ILE A 158 4.42 2.49 -11.19
CA ILE A 158 5.53 3.47 -11.19
C ILE A 158 6.83 2.97 -11.83
N THR A 159 6.96 1.65 -12.03
CA THR A 159 8.16 1.05 -12.65
C THR A 159 8.14 1.06 -14.18
N VAL A 160 7.06 1.56 -14.78
CA VAL A 160 6.87 1.65 -16.24
C VAL A 160 6.95 3.11 -16.64
N ARG A 161 8.00 3.45 -17.40
CA ARG A 161 8.24 4.81 -17.86
C ARG A 161 7.08 5.31 -18.71
N GLY A 162 6.55 6.49 -18.39
CA GLY A 162 5.37 7.10 -19.02
C GLY A 162 4.03 6.66 -18.42
N ALA A 163 4.02 5.70 -17.48
CA ALA A 163 2.81 5.22 -16.80
C ALA A 163 2.78 5.61 -15.30
N GLU A 164 3.74 6.43 -14.83
CA GLU A 164 3.91 6.77 -13.42
C GLU A 164 2.70 7.53 -12.84
N ASN A 165 1.91 8.18 -13.69
CA ASN A 165 0.68 8.89 -13.33
C ASN A 165 -0.57 8.24 -13.93
N TYR A 166 -0.43 7.10 -14.59
CA TYR A 166 -1.57 6.41 -15.17
C TYR A 166 -2.16 5.47 -14.12
N ALA A 167 -3.38 5.78 -13.71
CA ALA A 167 -4.17 4.97 -12.80
C ALA A 167 -5.33 4.30 -13.56
N TYR A 168 -5.68 3.09 -13.14
CA TYR A 168 -6.92 2.42 -13.56
C TYR A 168 -7.52 1.69 -12.39
N GLN A 169 -8.82 1.39 -12.47
CA GLN A 169 -9.54 0.76 -11.38
C GLN A 169 -9.10 -0.71 -11.21
N PHE A 170 -8.75 -1.09 -9.99
CA PHE A 170 -8.51 -2.47 -9.57
C PHE A 170 -9.73 -3.07 -8.86
N TRP A 171 -10.46 -2.25 -8.12
CA TRP A 171 -11.66 -2.62 -7.36
C TRP A 171 -12.63 -1.43 -7.29
N PRO A 172 -13.95 -1.63 -7.37
CA PRO A 172 -14.67 -2.91 -7.52
C PRO A 172 -14.59 -3.57 -8.90
N ILE A 173 -14.33 -2.80 -9.96
CA ILE A 173 -14.24 -3.32 -11.34
C ILE A 173 -12.77 -3.29 -11.79
N ASP A 174 -12.24 -4.43 -12.25
CA ASP A 174 -10.84 -4.53 -12.68
C ASP A 174 -10.68 -4.09 -14.15
N GLU A 175 -10.31 -2.83 -14.34
CA GLU A 175 -10.18 -2.17 -15.64
C GLU A 175 -8.76 -2.28 -16.23
N LYS A 176 -8.02 -3.34 -15.87
CA LYS A 176 -6.63 -3.56 -16.34
C LYS A 176 -6.44 -3.55 -17.85
N HIS A 177 -7.50 -3.80 -18.62
CA HIS A 177 -7.45 -3.84 -20.07
C HIS A 177 -7.04 -2.48 -20.67
N HIS A 178 -7.52 -1.36 -20.10
CA HIS A 178 -7.11 -0.02 -20.52
C HIS A 178 -5.60 0.21 -20.36
N TRP A 179 -5.01 -0.32 -19.28
CA TRP A 179 -3.57 -0.24 -19.08
C TRP A 179 -2.80 -1.09 -20.08
N ILE A 180 -3.26 -2.32 -20.35
CA ILE A 180 -2.65 -3.24 -21.31
C ILE A 180 -2.65 -2.60 -22.70
N GLU A 181 -3.78 -2.07 -23.16
CA GLU A 181 -3.90 -1.37 -24.45
C GLU A 181 -2.91 -0.20 -24.57
N SER A 182 -2.72 0.55 -23.48
CA SER A 182 -1.86 1.73 -23.45
C SER A 182 -0.35 1.40 -23.36
N PHE A 183 0.03 0.33 -22.63
CA PHE A 183 1.43 0.12 -22.23
C PHE A 183 2.01 -1.26 -22.56
N SER A 184 1.26 -2.19 -23.17
CA SER A 184 1.76 -3.52 -23.51
C SER A 184 2.98 -3.50 -24.44
N TYR A 185 3.08 -2.52 -25.36
CA TYR A 185 4.26 -2.35 -26.21
C TYR A 185 5.54 -2.00 -25.42
N CYS A 186 5.42 -1.30 -24.29
CA CYS A 186 6.55 -0.94 -23.42
C CYS A 186 7.14 -2.16 -22.69
N LEU A 187 6.32 -3.18 -22.39
CA LEU A 187 6.76 -4.42 -21.74
C LEU A 187 7.52 -5.35 -22.70
N ILE A 188 7.12 -5.38 -23.97
CA ILE A 188 7.72 -6.23 -25.02
C ILE A 188 9.16 -5.79 -25.35
N ARG A 189 9.44 -4.48 -25.43
CA ARG A 189 10.79 -3.97 -25.71
C ARG A 189 11.82 -4.32 -24.63
N LYS A 190 11.44 -4.38 -23.35
CA LYS A 190 12.33 -4.81 -22.26
C LYS A 190 12.72 -6.29 -22.36
N HIS A 191 11.87 -7.13 -22.94
CA HIS A 191 12.14 -8.57 -23.12
C HIS A 191 12.95 -8.86 -24.39
N LEU A 192 12.71 -8.12 -25.49
CA LEU A 192 13.46 -8.28 -26.74
C LEU A 192 14.83 -7.59 -26.71
N GLY A 193 15.01 -6.52 -25.93
CA GLY A 193 16.29 -5.81 -25.80
C GLY A 193 17.43 -6.59 -25.13
N ARG A 194 17.15 -7.78 -24.55
CA ARG A 194 18.17 -8.69 -24.00
C ARG A 194 18.69 -9.74 -24.99
N LYS A 195 18.15 -9.81 -26.22
CA LYS A 195 18.65 -10.67 -27.29
C LYS A 195 19.02 -9.83 -28.52
N SER A 196 20.08 -9.05 -28.42
CA SER A 196 20.85 -8.64 -29.59
C SER A 196 22.24 -9.24 -29.47
N VAL A 197 22.33 -10.53 -29.79
CA VAL A 197 23.62 -11.11 -30.22
C VAL A 197 23.88 -10.53 -31.61
N ARG A 198 24.98 -9.80 -31.73
CA ARG A 198 25.46 -9.24 -33.00
C ARG A 198 25.65 -10.39 -34.00
N LEU A 199 24.77 -10.50 -34.99
CA LEU A 199 25.13 -11.12 -36.26
C LEU A 199 25.99 -10.10 -36.99
N SER A 200 27.31 -10.22 -36.85
CA SER A 200 28.25 -9.49 -37.68
C SER A 200 28.17 -10.04 -39.10
N SER A 201 27.58 -9.27 -39.99
CA SER A 201 27.69 -9.43 -41.44
C SER A 201 28.94 -8.70 -41.95
N SER A 202 29.92 -9.44 -42.48
CA SER A 202 30.97 -8.98 -43.41
C SER A 202 31.85 -10.18 -43.76
N LYS A 203 32.26 -10.51 -45.00
CA LYS A 203 32.01 -10.02 -46.36
C LYS A 203 32.56 -11.12 -47.29
N ARG A 204 31.94 -11.30 -48.45
CA ARG A 204 32.53 -11.97 -49.61
C ARG A 204 33.86 -11.29 -50.01
N ARG A 205 34.87 -12.09 -50.30
CA ARG A 205 35.69 -12.00 -51.52
C ARG A 205 36.18 -13.41 -51.85
#